data_AF-A0A4Y6KW32-F1
#
_entry.id   AF-A0A4Y6KW32-F1
#
_cell.length_a   1.000
_cell.length_b   1.000
_cell.length_c   1.000
_cell.angle_alpha   90.00
_cell.angle_beta   90.00
_cell.angle_gamma   90.00
#
_symmetry.space_group_name_H-M   'P 1'
#
loop_
_entity.id
_entity.type
_entity.pdbx_description
1 polymer ?
#
loop_
_entity_poly.entity_id
_entity_poly.type
_entity_poly.pdbx_seq_one_letter_code
_entity_poly.pdbx_strand_id
1 'polypeptide(L)'
;MESLGDLGAALGGLTPLLDWRELPLDLASLAALAAGLGWASGLRLYALVFALGALGRFGGVQLPGGLEVLTHPLVLGLSGLMLVTEFFADKLPWLDSLWDAVHTFIRIPAGAALAAAVMGDQSGAMQVAAALAGGTLAAGTHFAKAGARAAINTSPEPVSNVATSLGEDALFAGGLWTLLHYPLWFLGGLAVFVLVALVLIVALWRFIRRIFRRRPATT
;
A
#
# COMPACT_ATOMS: atom_id res chain seq x y z
N MET A 1 -35.52 -4.05 -35.22
CA MET A 1 -34.05 -4.13 -35.36
C MET A 1 -33.37 -2.76 -35.22
N GLU A 2 -34.06 -1.63 -35.46
CA GLU A 2 -33.52 -0.26 -35.23
C GLU A 2 -33.12 0.03 -33.78
N SER A 3 -33.94 -0.36 -32.79
CA SER A 3 -33.72 -0.01 -31.37
C SER A 3 -32.42 -0.56 -30.74
N LEU A 4 -31.83 -1.63 -31.28
CA LEU A 4 -30.55 -2.18 -30.80
C LEU A 4 -29.35 -1.42 -31.37
N GLY A 5 -29.51 -0.79 -32.54
CA GLY A 5 -28.49 0.06 -33.17
C GLY A 5 -28.30 1.38 -32.43
N ASP A 6 -29.40 2.00 -32.00
CA ASP A 6 -29.37 3.25 -31.24
C ASP A 6 -28.79 3.08 -29.83
N LEU A 7 -29.05 1.94 -29.18
CA LEU A 7 -28.39 1.57 -27.92
C LEU A 7 -26.90 1.32 -28.11
N GLY A 8 -26.49 0.71 -29.22
CA GLY A 8 -25.07 0.55 -29.57
C GLY A 8 -24.37 1.89 -29.83
N ALA A 9 -25.05 2.85 -30.47
CA ALA A 9 -24.52 4.19 -30.70
C ALA A 9 -24.46 5.05 -29.42
N ALA A 10 -25.46 4.94 -28.54
CA ALA A 10 -25.47 5.60 -27.24
C ALA A 10 -24.40 5.05 -26.30
N LEU A 11 -24.16 3.73 -26.30
CA LEU A 11 -23.06 3.09 -25.58
C LEU A 11 -21.69 3.39 -26.22
N GLY A 12 -21.65 3.58 -27.54
CA GLY A 12 -20.51 4.09 -28.31
C GLY A 12 -20.12 5.53 -27.97
N GLY A 13 -21.09 6.36 -27.55
CA GLY A 13 -20.85 7.72 -27.06
C GLY A 13 -20.36 7.79 -25.60
N LEU A 14 -20.48 6.69 -24.84
CA LEU A 14 -20.02 6.57 -23.44
C LEU A 14 -18.66 5.85 -23.32
N THR A 15 -18.21 5.20 -24.39
CA THR A 15 -16.87 4.60 -24.50
C THR A 15 -15.71 5.61 -24.28
N PRO A 16 -15.83 6.91 -24.65
CA PRO A 16 -14.79 7.90 -24.36
C PRO A 16 -14.62 8.23 -22.86
N LEU A 17 -15.58 7.85 -22.01
CA LEU A 17 -15.46 8.04 -20.55
C LEU A 17 -14.67 6.90 -19.88
N LEU A 18 -14.28 5.86 -20.62
CA LEU A 18 -13.61 4.65 -20.10
C LEU A 18 -12.46 4.08 -20.97
N ASP A 19 -12.10 4.69 -22.11
CA ASP A 19 -11.01 4.23 -22.98
C ASP A 19 -9.83 5.21 -22.98
N TRP A 20 -8.91 5.02 -22.04
CA TRP A 20 -7.75 5.90 -21.82
C TRP A 20 -6.47 5.43 -22.53
N ARG A 21 -6.55 4.47 -23.46
CA ARG A 21 -5.40 3.96 -24.25
C ARG A 21 -4.62 5.03 -25.03
N GLU A 22 -5.16 6.25 -25.16
CA GLU A 22 -4.64 7.36 -25.96
C GLU A 22 -4.03 8.52 -25.15
N LEU A 23 -4.04 8.50 -23.80
CA LEU A 23 -3.27 9.47 -23.00
C LEU A 23 -1.78 9.03 -22.95
N PRO A 24 -0.79 9.94 -22.73
CA PRO A 24 0.59 9.55 -22.44
C PRO A 24 0.65 8.92 -21.03
N LEU A 25 0.03 7.75 -20.90
CA LEU A 25 -0.28 7.04 -19.67
C LEU A 25 0.92 6.34 -19.07
N ASP A 26 2.03 6.22 -19.79
CA ASP A 26 3.16 5.41 -19.32
C ASP A 26 3.71 5.97 -18.01
N LEU A 27 4.09 7.25 -17.99
CA LEU A 27 4.59 7.90 -16.77
C LEU A 27 3.53 8.04 -15.68
N ALA A 28 2.28 8.31 -16.04
CA ALA A 28 1.20 8.43 -15.07
C ALA A 28 0.89 7.07 -14.41
N SER A 29 0.95 5.98 -15.18
CA SER A 29 0.75 4.61 -14.70
C SER A 29 1.92 4.16 -13.84
N LEU A 30 3.16 4.48 -14.24
CA LEU A 30 4.34 4.26 -13.40
C LEU A 30 4.26 5.05 -12.09
N ALA A 31 3.78 6.31 -12.13
CA ALA A 31 3.60 7.12 -10.92
C ALA A 31 2.49 6.55 -10.01
N ALA A 32 1.38 6.11 -10.58
CA ALA A 32 0.28 5.47 -9.85
C ALA A 32 0.73 4.15 -9.22
N LEU A 33 1.47 3.33 -9.97
CA LEU A 33 2.09 2.10 -9.48
C LEU A 33 3.08 2.41 -8.35
N ALA A 34 4.00 3.35 -8.54
CA ALA A 34 4.96 3.76 -7.51
C ALA A 34 4.25 4.23 -6.22
N ALA A 35 3.19 5.02 -6.33
CA ALA A 35 2.36 5.43 -5.20
C ALA A 35 1.68 4.23 -4.52
N GLY A 36 1.12 3.33 -5.32
CA GLY A 36 0.49 2.11 -4.84
C GLY A 36 1.45 1.14 -4.16
N LEU A 37 2.67 0.98 -4.67
CA LEU A 37 3.71 0.17 -4.05
C LEU A 37 4.18 0.77 -2.74
N GLY A 38 4.35 2.10 -2.67
CA GLY A 38 4.65 2.80 -1.43
C GLY A 38 3.59 2.56 -0.36
N TRP A 39 2.32 2.79 -0.71
CA TRP A 39 1.18 2.51 0.17
C TRP A 39 1.16 1.04 0.63
N ALA A 40 1.19 0.10 -0.32
CA ALA A 40 1.09 -1.33 -0.04
C ALA A 40 2.28 -1.84 0.81
N SER A 41 3.49 -1.29 0.61
CA SER A 41 4.67 -1.62 1.41
C SER A 41 4.51 -1.23 2.88
N GLY A 42 3.92 -0.07 3.16
CA GLY A 42 3.65 0.37 4.52
C GLY A 42 2.66 -0.53 5.26
N LEU A 43 1.73 -1.14 4.51
CA LEU A 43 0.74 -2.08 5.03
C LEU A 43 1.34 -3.49 5.20
N ARG A 44 1.83 -4.10 4.10
CA ARG A 44 2.38 -5.47 4.03
C ARG A 44 3.49 -5.61 2.98
N LEU A 45 4.73 -5.24 3.35
CA LEU A 45 5.89 -5.34 2.46
C LEU A 45 6.11 -6.76 1.89
N TYR A 46 6.12 -7.78 2.75
CA TYR A 46 6.51 -9.12 2.29
C TYR A 46 5.44 -9.74 1.40
N ALA A 47 4.16 -9.49 1.71
CA ALA A 47 3.05 -9.81 0.84
C ALA A 47 3.21 -9.14 -0.54
N LEU A 48 3.56 -7.85 -0.56
CA LEU A 48 3.76 -7.09 -1.79
C LEU A 48 4.88 -7.67 -2.65
N VAL A 49 6.06 -7.87 -2.06
CA VAL A 49 7.24 -8.40 -2.77
C VAL A 49 6.95 -9.80 -3.31
N PHE A 50 6.33 -10.66 -2.51
CA PHE A 50 5.95 -12.00 -2.93
C PHE A 50 4.92 -11.97 -4.06
N ALA A 51 3.86 -11.16 -3.92
CA ALA A 51 2.79 -11.07 -4.92
C ALA A 51 3.31 -10.57 -6.28
N LEU A 52 4.09 -9.47 -6.29
CA LEU A 52 4.69 -8.96 -7.53
C LEU A 52 5.67 -9.96 -8.15
N GLY A 53 6.56 -10.54 -7.33
CA GLY A 53 7.50 -11.56 -7.80
C GLY A 53 6.79 -12.79 -8.39
N ALA A 54 5.70 -13.22 -7.77
CA ALA A 54 4.92 -14.39 -8.21
C ALA A 54 4.14 -14.08 -9.50
N LEU A 55 3.55 -12.89 -9.61
CA LEU A 55 2.93 -12.41 -10.84
C LEU A 55 3.94 -12.35 -11.99
N GLY A 56 5.16 -11.87 -11.74
CA GLY A 56 6.21 -11.83 -12.74
C GLY A 56 6.72 -13.21 -13.14
N ARG A 57 6.99 -14.07 -12.15
CA ARG A 57 7.59 -15.39 -12.40
C ARG A 57 6.60 -16.43 -12.94
N PHE A 58 5.39 -16.47 -12.40
CA PHE A 58 4.40 -17.52 -12.68
C PHE A 58 3.17 -16.99 -13.42
N GLY A 59 2.83 -15.72 -13.25
CA GLY A 59 1.68 -15.07 -13.89
C GLY A 59 1.96 -14.51 -15.29
N GLY A 60 3.21 -14.50 -15.74
CA GLY A 60 3.61 -13.93 -17.04
C GLY A 60 3.46 -12.41 -17.13
N VAL A 61 3.32 -11.73 -15.99
CA VAL A 61 3.22 -10.26 -15.92
C VAL A 61 4.60 -9.65 -16.11
N GLN A 62 4.76 -8.74 -17.06
CA GLN A 62 6.01 -7.99 -17.21
C GLN A 62 6.04 -6.88 -16.15
N LEU A 63 7.03 -6.93 -15.26
CA LEU A 63 7.21 -5.94 -14.21
C LEU A 63 8.01 -4.75 -14.77
N PRO A 64 7.58 -3.50 -14.56
CA PRO A 64 8.26 -2.34 -15.13
C PRO A 64 9.57 -2.00 -14.41
N GLY A 65 10.49 -1.37 -15.14
CA GLY A 65 11.75 -0.86 -14.60
C GLY A 65 12.57 -1.93 -13.89
N GLY A 66 13.09 -1.60 -12.71
CA GLY A 66 13.93 -2.46 -11.89
C GLY A 66 13.19 -3.54 -11.10
N LEU A 67 11.88 -3.73 -11.30
CA LEU A 67 11.10 -4.69 -10.49
C LEU A 67 11.29 -6.15 -10.89
N GLU A 68 11.90 -6.46 -12.05
CA GLU A 68 12.15 -7.85 -12.46
C GLU A 68 12.97 -8.65 -11.43
N VAL A 69 13.81 -7.98 -10.64
CA VAL A 69 14.59 -8.59 -9.55
C VAL A 69 13.72 -9.34 -8.53
N LEU A 70 12.44 -8.93 -8.37
CA LEU A 70 11.50 -9.57 -7.45
C LEU A 70 11.14 -11.00 -7.87
N THR A 71 11.32 -11.35 -9.15
CA THR A 71 11.06 -12.69 -9.69
C THR A 71 12.16 -13.71 -9.36
N HIS A 72 13.28 -13.24 -8.79
CA HIS A 72 14.41 -14.09 -8.45
C HIS A 72 14.00 -15.10 -7.35
N PRO A 73 14.30 -16.41 -7.50
CA PRO A 73 13.86 -17.45 -6.55
C PRO A 73 14.23 -17.18 -5.10
N LEU A 74 15.40 -16.58 -4.83
CA LEU A 74 15.79 -16.20 -3.47
C LEU A 74 14.90 -15.09 -2.89
N VAL A 75 14.54 -14.07 -3.69
CA VAL A 75 13.67 -12.97 -3.24
C VAL A 75 12.27 -13.50 -2.97
N LEU A 76 11.75 -14.37 -3.84
CA LEU A 76 10.48 -15.07 -3.64
C LEU A 76 10.48 -15.97 -2.40
N GLY A 77 11.53 -16.76 -2.19
CA GLY A 77 11.64 -17.65 -1.04
C GLY A 77 11.66 -16.87 0.28
N LEU A 78 12.48 -15.82 0.36
CA LEU A 78 12.58 -14.98 1.56
C LEU A 78 11.31 -14.18 1.82
N SER A 79 10.75 -13.52 0.80
CA SER A 79 9.49 -12.78 0.95
C SER A 79 8.31 -13.69 1.29
N GLY A 80 8.24 -14.89 0.72
CA GLY A 80 7.21 -15.88 1.04
C GLY A 80 7.32 -16.39 2.49
N LEU A 81 8.53 -16.68 2.96
CA LEU A 81 8.75 -17.06 4.36
C LEU A 81 8.34 -15.93 5.32
N MET A 82 8.74 -14.69 5.00
CA MET A 82 8.41 -13.53 5.81
C MET A 82 6.92 -13.19 5.77
N LEU A 83 6.25 -13.39 4.63
CA LEU A 83 4.79 -13.28 4.50
C LEU A 83 4.06 -14.23 5.44
N VAL A 84 4.46 -15.50 5.45
CA VAL A 84 3.87 -16.50 6.35
C VAL A 84 4.11 -16.12 7.81
N THR A 85 5.34 -15.71 8.13
CA THR A 85 5.72 -15.28 9.49
C THR A 85 4.89 -14.09 9.95
N GLU A 86 4.77 -13.06 9.11
CA GLU A 86 3.98 -11.85 9.35
C GLU A 86 2.50 -12.19 9.60
N PHE A 87 1.91 -13.05 8.76
CA PHE A 87 0.53 -13.49 8.93
C PHE A 87 0.26 -14.15 10.30
N PHE A 88 1.23 -14.89 10.85
CA PHE A 88 1.09 -15.46 12.19
C PHE A 88 1.40 -14.44 13.29
N ALA A 89 2.40 -13.57 13.09
CA ALA A 89 2.78 -12.54 14.03
C ALA A 89 1.62 -11.56 14.32
N ASP A 90 0.88 -11.16 13.28
CA ASP A 90 -0.23 -10.19 13.36
C ASP A 90 -1.40 -10.65 14.28
N LYS A 91 -1.44 -11.95 14.63
CA LYS A 91 -2.49 -12.53 15.49
C LYS A 91 -2.22 -12.36 16.99
N LEU A 92 -0.96 -12.11 17.38
CA LEU A 92 -0.55 -11.96 18.77
C LEU A 92 -0.24 -10.48 19.06
N PRO A 93 -1.01 -9.76 19.89
CA PRO A 93 -0.94 -8.30 20.00
C PRO A 93 0.46 -7.74 20.34
N TRP A 94 1.18 -8.42 21.23
CA TRP A 94 2.53 -8.00 21.65
C TRP A 94 3.58 -8.31 20.58
N LEU A 95 3.40 -9.41 19.84
CA LEU A 95 4.30 -9.80 18.75
C LEU A 95 4.09 -8.90 17.53
N ASP A 96 2.83 -8.60 17.20
CA ASP A 96 2.43 -7.62 16.18
C ASP A 96 3.09 -6.26 16.43
N SER A 97 2.98 -5.74 17.65
CA SER A 97 3.58 -4.45 18.02
C SER A 97 5.12 -4.45 17.92
N LEU A 98 5.77 -5.51 18.38
CA LEU A 98 7.23 -5.65 18.27
C LEU A 98 7.67 -5.80 16.82
N TRP A 99 6.93 -6.60 16.05
CA TRP A 99 7.17 -6.82 14.62
C TRP A 99 7.08 -5.51 13.87
N ASP A 100 6.00 -4.74 14.05
CA ASP A 100 5.81 -3.44 13.40
C ASP A 100 6.91 -2.43 13.81
N ALA A 101 7.34 -2.41 15.07
CA ALA A 101 8.41 -1.51 15.53
C ALA A 101 9.75 -1.79 14.82
N VAL A 102 10.13 -3.06 14.66
CA VAL A 102 11.32 -3.44 13.90
C VAL A 102 11.12 -3.10 12.42
N HIS A 103 9.94 -3.39 11.89
CA HIS A 103 9.64 -3.24 10.47
C HIS A 103 9.40 -1.80 10.02
N THR A 104 9.31 -0.83 10.93
CA THR A 104 9.41 0.60 10.59
C THR A 104 10.68 0.89 9.79
N PHE A 105 11.81 0.28 10.18
CA PHE A 105 13.11 0.49 9.53
C PHE A 105 13.31 -0.31 8.25
N ILE A 106 12.37 -1.21 7.92
CA ILE A 106 12.47 -2.10 6.76
C ILE A 106 11.42 -1.71 5.72
N ARG A 107 10.14 -1.62 6.11
CA ARG A 107 9.00 -1.34 5.23
C ARG A 107 9.05 0.04 4.60
N ILE A 108 9.48 1.05 5.35
CA ILE A 108 9.52 2.43 4.85
C ILE A 108 10.63 2.59 3.79
N PRO A 109 11.89 2.21 4.05
CA PRO A 109 12.93 2.26 3.02
C PRO A 109 12.64 1.33 1.84
N ALA A 110 12.08 0.14 2.09
CA ALA A 110 11.71 -0.77 1.02
C ALA A 110 10.59 -0.21 0.13
N GLY A 111 9.59 0.48 0.72
CA GLY A 111 8.54 1.16 -0.05
C GLY A 111 9.09 2.28 -0.94
N ALA A 112 10.06 3.05 -0.42
CA ALA A 112 10.79 4.04 -1.21
C ALA A 112 11.59 3.36 -2.36
N ALA A 113 12.29 2.26 -2.06
CA ALA A 113 13.08 1.54 -3.04
C ALA A 113 12.21 0.90 -4.14
N LEU A 114 11.06 0.31 -3.78
CA LEU A 114 10.11 -0.25 -4.74
C LEU A 114 9.51 0.82 -5.66
N ALA A 115 9.15 1.98 -5.09
CA ALA A 115 8.66 3.11 -5.89
C ALA A 115 9.73 3.67 -6.84
N ALA A 116 10.99 3.72 -6.41
CA ALA A 116 12.11 4.09 -7.27
C ALA A 116 12.34 3.05 -8.38
N ALA A 117 12.27 1.76 -8.05
CA ALA A 117 12.49 0.66 -8.98
C ALA A 117 11.46 0.66 -10.12
N VAL A 118 10.20 1.04 -9.86
CA VAL A 118 9.18 1.24 -10.91
C VAL A 118 9.67 2.22 -11.97
N MET A 119 10.42 3.25 -11.58
CA MET A 119 10.96 4.29 -12.45
C MET A 119 12.35 3.95 -13.00
N GLY A 120 12.77 2.67 -12.99
CA GLY A 120 14.14 2.25 -13.33
C GLY A 120 14.61 2.68 -14.72
N ASP A 121 13.70 2.76 -15.69
CA ASP A 121 13.98 3.19 -17.07
C ASP A 121 13.87 4.71 -17.27
N GLN A 122 13.46 5.44 -16.22
CA GLN A 122 13.31 6.89 -16.22
C GLN A 122 14.56 7.58 -15.66
N SER A 123 14.60 8.91 -15.80
CA SER A 123 15.71 9.72 -15.28
C SER A 123 15.92 9.52 -13.78
N GLY A 124 17.16 9.66 -13.31
CA GLY A 124 17.47 9.54 -11.88
C GLY A 124 16.67 10.51 -11.00
N ALA A 125 16.31 11.68 -11.53
CA ALA A 125 15.43 12.63 -10.83
C ALA A 125 14.02 12.06 -10.59
N MET A 126 13.46 11.34 -11.56
CA MET A 126 12.16 10.68 -11.42
C MET A 126 12.22 9.50 -10.44
N GLN A 127 13.30 8.73 -10.45
CA GLN A 127 13.51 7.65 -9.48
C GLN A 127 13.55 8.19 -8.05
N VAL A 128 14.29 9.28 -7.82
CA VAL A 128 14.35 9.94 -6.50
C VAL A 128 12.99 10.53 -6.11
N ALA A 129 12.28 11.18 -7.04
CA ALA A 129 10.94 11.72 -6.76
C ALA A 129 9.96 10.61 -6.37
N ALA A 130 9.97 9.48 -7.10
CA ALA A 130 9.17 8.32 -6.78
C ALA A 130 9.57 7.68 -5.44
N ALA A 131 10.87 7.61 -5.13
CA ALA A 131 11.36 7.12 -3.84
C ALA A 131 10.83 7.97 -2.67
N LEU A 132 10.89 9.30 -2.80
CA LEU A 132 10.39 10.22 -1.78
C LEU A 132 8.88 10.11 -1.60
N ALA A 133 8.13 10.05 -2.71
CA ALA A 133 6.68 9.89 -2.67
C ALA A 133 6.27 8.53 -2.07
N GLY A 134 6.86 7.43 -2.58
CA GLY A 134 6.60 6.07 -2.14
C GLY A 134 7.00 5.83 -0.69
N GLY A 135 8.16 6.34 -0.26
CA GLY A 135 8.60 6.29 1.13
C GLY A 135 7.68 7.07 2.07
N THR A 136 7.19 8.25 1.64
CA THR A 136 6.23 9.04 2.41
C THR A 136 4.89 8.29 2.56
N LEU A 137 4.40 7.68 1.48
CA LEU A 137 3.18 6.86 1.52
C LEU A 137 3.35 5.60 2.36
N ALA A 138 4.51 4.94 2.28
CA ALA A 138 4.85 3.80 3.12
C ALA A 138 4.86 4.18 4.60
N ALA A 139 5.51 5.29 4.96
CA ALA A 139 5.52 5.81 6.32
C ALA A 139 4.11 6.16 6.81
N GLY A 140 3.35 6.91 6.02
CA GLY A 140 1.98 7.29 6.37
C GLY A 140 1.08 6.09 6.60
N THR A 141 1.15 5.08 5.72
CA THR A 141 0.37 3.84 5.83
C THR A 141 0.79 3.02 7.05
N HIS A 142 2.10 2.87 7.27
CA HIS A 142 2.62 2.13 8.42
C HIS A 142 2.23 2.78 9.75
N PHE A 143 2.36 4.10 9.88
CA PHE A 143 1.95 4.82 11.08
C PHE A 143 0.44 4.85 11.29
N ALA A 144 -0.35 4.88 10.20
CA ALA A 144 -1.80 4.74 10.30
C ALA A 144 -2.18 3.35 10.85
N LYS A 145 -1.57 2.27 10.34
CA LYS A 145 -1.72 0.90 10.87
C LYS A 145 -1.33 0.85 12.35
N ALA A 146 -0.11 1.26 12.69
CA ALA A 146 0.38 1.23 14.07
C ALA A 146 -0.50 2.06 15.03
N GLY A 147 -1.00 3.21 14.56
CA GLY A 147 -1.94 4.04 15.33
C GLY A 147 -3.30 3.39 15.55
N ALA A 148 -3.85 2.73 14.53
CA ALA A 148 -5.07 1.94 14.66
C ALA A 148 -4.89 0.77 15.64
N ARG A 149 -3.76 0.05 15.54
CA ARG A 149 -3.40 -1.03 16.47
C ARG A 149 -3.24 -0.52 17.90
N ALA A 150 -2.62 0.63 18.12
CA ALA A 150 -2.50 1.23 19.44
C ALA A 150 -3.87 1.55 20.07
N ALA A 151 -4.85 1.99 19.27
CA ALA A 151 -6.20 2.23 19.74
C ALA A 151 -6.94 0.92 20.07
N ILE A 152 -6.80 -0.10 19.21
CA ILE A 152 -7.46 -1.41 19.38
C ILE A 152 -6.87 -2.18 20.57
N ASN A 153 -5.55 -2.12 20.76
CA ASN A 153 -4.84 -2.82 21.83
C ASN A 153 -4.99 -2.18 23.22
N THR A 154 -5.81 -1.13 23.35
CA THR A 154 -6.24 -0.62 24.67
C THR A 154 -7.05 -1.66 25.47
N SER A 155 -7.72 -2.60 24.77
CA SER A 155 -8.28 -3.83 25.33
C SER A 155 -7.85 -5.01 24.43
N PRO A 156 -6.80 -5.76 24.81
CA PRO A 156 -6.23 -6.80 23.96
C PRO A 156 -7.14 -8.04 23.94
N GLU A 157 -8.18 -7.99 23.11
CA GLU A 157 -9.04 -9.13 22.83
C GLU A 157 -8.57 -9.82 21.54
N PRO A 158 -8.38 -11.15 21.56
CA PRO A 158 -7.90 -11.90 20.39
C PRO A 158 -8.75 -11.71 19.14
N VAL A 159 -10.07 -11.58 19.30
CA VAL A 159 -11.03 -11.43 18.19
C VAL A 159 -10.79 -10.12 17.43
N SER A 160 -10.62 -9.00 18.13
CA SER A 160 -10.39 -7.69 17.52
C SER A 160 -9.09 -7.64 16.72
N ASN A 161 -8.03 -8.28 17.24
CA ASN A 161 -6.74 -8.36 16.55
C ASN A 161 -6.82 -9.21 15.28
N VAL A 162 -7.46 -10.38 15.36
CA VAL A 162 -7.67 -11.23 14.18
C VAL A 162 -8.55 -10.53 13.15
N ALA A 163 -9.65 -9.91 13.55
CA ALA A 163 -10.53 -9.17 12.64
C ALA A 163 -9.80 -8.01 11.96
N THR A 164 -8.98 -7.27 12.71
CA THR A 164 -8.19 -6.15 12.19
C THR A 164 -7.13 -6.64 11.21
N SER A 165 -6.39 -7.69 11.57
CA SER A 165 -5.38 -8.32 10.69
C SER A 165 -6.01 -8.83 9.39
N LEU A 166 -7.16 -9.51 9.44
CA LEU A 166 -7.86 -9.94 8.23
C LEU A 166 -8.39 -8.76 7.40
N GLY A 167 -8.80 -7.67 8.06
CA GLY A 167 -9.19 -6.43 7.40
C GLY A 167 -8.01 -5.77 6.67
N GLU A 168 -6.83 -5.75 7.28
CA GLU A 168 -5.59 -5.27 6.65
C GLU A 168 -5.23 -6.13 5.43
N ASP A 169 -5.40 -7.45 5.52
CA ASP A 169 -5.14 -8.39 4.43
C ASP A 169 -6.11 -8.19 3.25
N ALA A 170 -7.40 -8.01 3.56
CA ALA A 170 -8.42 -7.70 2.57
C ALA A 170 -8.18 -6.32 1.92
N LEU A 171 -7.80 -5.32 2.72
CA LEU A 171 -7.46 -3.99 2.22
C LEU A 171 -6.26 -4.04 1.28
N PHE A 172 -5.19 -4.76 1.67
CA PHE A 172 -4.01 -4.96 0.85
C PHE A 172 -4.36 -5.66 -0.48
N ALA A 173 -5.03 -6.81 -0.42
CA ALA A 173 -5.35 -7.60 -1.61
C ALA A 173 -6.32 -6.87 -2.54
N GLY A 174 -7.37 -6.26 -1.98
CA GLY A 174 -8.34 -5.47 -2.72
C GLY A 174 -7.72 -4.21 -3.33
N GLY A 175 -6.84 -3.53 -2.60
CA GLY A 175 -6.10 -2.38 -3.11
C GLY A 175 -5.15 -2.73 -4.24
N LEU A 176 -4.37 -3.81 -4.11
CA LEU A 176 -3.49 -4.29 -5.19
C LEU A 176 -4.28 -4.71 -6.43
N TRP A 177 -5.38 -5.44 -6.25
CA TRP A 177 -6.28 -5.80 -7.35
C TRP A 177 -6.87 -4.56 -8.04
N THR A 178 -7.33 -3.58 -7.26
CA THR A 178 -7.88 -2.32 -7.79
C THR A 178 -6.80 -1.51 -8.50
N LEU A 179 -5.56 -1.48 -7.99
CA LEU A 179 -4.44 -0.81 -8.64
C LEU A 179 -4.17 -1.40 -10.03
N LEU A 180 -4.19 -2.73 -10.16
CA LEU A 180 -3.88 -3.42 -11.42
C LEU A 180 -5.02 -3.35 -12.45
N HIS A 181 -6.28 -3.37 -12.01
CA HIS A 181 -7.43 -3.44 -12.92
C HIS A 181 -8.16 -2.10 -13.09
N TYR A 182 -8.13 -1.24 -12.07
CA TYR A 182 -8.92 -0.01 -11.98
C TYR A 182 -8.11 1.15 -11.34
N PRO A 183 -6.99 1.58 -11.95
CA PRO A 183 -6.02 2.48 -11.32
C PRO A 183 -6.61 3.83 -10.88
N LEU A 184 -7.60 4.38 -11.59
CA LEU A 184 -8.27 5.62 -11.17
C LEU A 184 -9.08 5.46 -9.88
N TRP A 185 -9.79 4.32 -9.75
CA TRP A 185 -10.51 3.99 -8.52
C TRP A 185 -9.54 3.76 -7.37
N PHE A 186 -8.41 3.12 -7.66
CA PHE A 186 -7.32 2.98 -6.70
C PHE A 186 -6.80 4.35 -6.24
N LEU A 187 -6.50 5.27 -7.17
CA LEU A 187 -6.01 6.61 -6.83
C LEU A 187 -7.03 7.41 -6.02
N GLY A 188 -8.31 7.33 -6.37
CA GLY A 188 -9.39 7.93 -5.58
C GLY A 188 -9.46 7.35 -4.16
N GLY A 189 -9.41 6.02 -4.04
CA GLY A 189 -9.36 5.32 -2.76
C GLY A 189 -8.10 5.66 -1.94
N LEU A 190 -6.94 5.76 -2.59
CA LEU A 190 -5.67 6.14 -1.97
C LEU A 190 -5.74 7.58 -1.46
N ALA A 191 -6.32 8.51 -2.21
CA ALA A 191 -6.52 9.88 -1.75
C ALA A 191 -7.39 9.94 -0.48
N VAL A 192 -8.50 9.19 -0.46
CA VAL A 192 -9.35 9.07 0.73
C VAL A 192 -8.58 8.44 1.89
N PHE A 193 -7.84 7.37 1.65
CA PHE A 193 -7.00 6.71 2.65
C PHE A 193 -5.98 7.69 3.25
N VAL A 194 -5.26 8.44 2.42
CA VAL A 194 -4.27 9.44 2.88
C VAL A 194 -4.92 10.51 3.75
N LEU A 195 -6.10 11.01 3.37
CA LEU A 195 -6.84 11.98 4.19
C LEU A 195 -7.20 11.39 5.57
N VAL A 196 -7.72 10.17 5.60
CA VAL A 196 -8.05 9.47 6.86
C VAL A 196 -6.79 9.23 7.68
N ALA A 197 -5.72 8.73 7.08
CA ALA A 197 -4.44 8.49 7.75
C ALA A 197 -3.88 9.77 8.38
N LEU A 198 -3.90 10.89 7.65
CA LEU A 198 -3.45 12.19 8.17
C LEU A 198 -4.29 12.64 9.37
N VAL A 199 -5.62 12.51 9.29
CA VAL A 199 -6.52 12.84 10.41
C VAL A 199 -6.19 11.99 11.63
N LEU A 200 -6.01 10.68 11.45
CA LEU A 200 -5.70 9.74 12.54
C LEU A 200 -4.33 10.04 13.18
N ILE A 201 -3.29 10.26 12.36
CA ILE A 201 -1.95 10.60 12.84
C ILE A 201 -1.99 11.92 13.65
N VAL A 202 -2.67 12.95 13.13
CA VAL A 202 -2.80 14.24 13.83
C VAL A 202 -3.59 14.08 15.14
N ALA A 203 -4.68 13.30 15.12
CA ALA A 203 -5.48 13.02 16.31
C ALA A 203 -4.66 12.28 17.39
N LEU A 204 -3.92 11.24 17.00
CA LEU A 204 -3.06 10.47 17.88
C LEU A 204 -1.95 11.36 18.49
N TRP A 205 -1.31 12.16 17.66
CA TRP A 205 -0.29 13.11 18.11
C TRP A 205 -0.84 14.12 19.13
N ARG A 206 -2.05 14.66 18.88
CA ARG A 206 -2.73 15.56 19.81
C ARG A 206 -3.08 14.86 21.12
N PHE A 207 -3.54 13.62 21.07
CA PHE A 207 -3.87 12.81 22.24
C PHE A 207 -2.61 12.56 23.11
N ILE A 208 -1.53 12.10 22.50
CA ILE A 208 -0.23 11.89 23.15
C ILE A 208 0.26 13.18 23.82
N ARG A 209 0.25 14.31 23.10
CA ARG A 209 0.65 15.61 23.66
C ARG A 209 -0.20 16.05 24.85
N ARG A 210 -1.49 15.67 24.91
CA ARG A 210 -2.36 15.99 26.05
C ARG A 210 -1.99 15.17 27.29
N ILE A 211 -1.65 13.89 27.12
CA ILE A 211 -1.20 13.02 28.23
C ILE A 211 0.09 13.56 28.84
N PHE A 212 1.08 13.88 28.00
CA PHE A 212 2.38 14.39 28.45
C PHE A 212 2.37 15.87 28.89
N ARG A 213 1.28 16.62 28.62
CA ARG A 213 1.08 17.99 29.16
C ARG A 213 0.51 18.03 30.58
N ARG A 214 0.21 16.88 31.22
CA ARG A 214 -0.11 16.85 32.65
C ARG A 214 1.15 17.24 33.44
N ARG A 215 1.11 18.42 34.05
CA ARG A 215 2.23 19.10 34.73
C ARG A 215 2.71 18.31 35.97
N PRO A 216 3.99 18.48 36.38
CA PRO A 216 4.46 18.03 37.69
C PRO A 216 3.58 18.64 38.79
N ALA A 217 3.25 17.81 39.78
CA ALA A 217 2.52 18.23 40.97
C ALA A 217 3.31 19.36 41.67
N THR A 218 2.71 20.53 41.78
CA THR A 218 3.14 21.56 42.72
C THR A 218 2.54 21.22 44.08
N THR A 219 3.34 20.60 44.94
CA THR A 219 3.17 20.62 46.41
C THR A 219 4.55 20.62 47.03
#